data_AF-A0A382M433-F1
#
_entry.id   AF-A0A382M433-F1
#
_cell.length_a   1.000
_cell.length_b   1.000
_cell.length_c   1.000
_cell.angle_alpha   90.00
_cell.angle_beta   90.00
_cell.angle_gamma   90.00
#
_symmetry.space_group_name_H-M   'P 1'
#
loop_
_entity.id
_entity.type
_entity.pdbx_description
1 polymer ?
#
loop_
_entity_poly.entity_id
_entity_poly.type
_entity_poly.pdbx_seq_one_letter_code
_entity_poly.pdbx_strand_id
1 'polypeptide(L)'
;VAVSEENGNLVFLHRIASGKSDKSYGVHVARLAGMPKSVIQRAWEILDVLEQHNDLSNGNKKNTVFNSDKRQIPLFSVGENLLDEILRIDITDMTPLQAINKLYELQEKARNQS
;
A
#
# COMPACT_ATOMS: atom_id res chain seq x y z
N VAL A 1 23.06 8.98 3.79
CA VAL A 1 23.75 8.36 4.95
C VAL A 1 23.83 6.87 4.68
N ALA A 2 24.98 6.24 4.85
CA ALA A 2 25.16 4.80 4.66
C ALA A 2 24.71 4.05 5.91
N VAL A 3 24.09 2.88 5.74
CA VAL A 3 23.61 2.04 6.84
C VAL A 3 24.07 0.61 6.56
N SER A 4 24.60 -0.07 7.57
CA SER A 4 24.95 -1.49 7.51
C SER A 4 24.14 -2.25 8.55
N GLU A 5 23.57 -3.38 8.14
CA GLU A 5 22.71 -4.22 8.97
C GLU A 5 23.44 -5.53 9.23
N GLU A 6 23.69 -5.84 10.51
CA GLU A 6 24.36 -7.07 10.93
C GLU A 6 23.57 -7.67 12.11
N ASN A 7 23.08 -8.91 11.95
CA ASN A 7 22.39 -9.69 12.99
C ASN A 7 21.25 -8.93 13.72
N GLY A 8 20.44 -8.17 12.99
CA GLY A 8 19.30 -7.43 13.53
C GLY A 8 19.65 -6.12 14.27
N ASN A 9 20.93 -5.77 14.30
CA ASN A 9 21.45 -4.50 14.80
C ASN A 9 21.77 -3.58 13.62
N LEU A 10 21.20 -2.38 13.66
CA LEU A 10 21.38 -1.37 12.64
C LEU A 10 22.54 -0.46 13.02
N VAL A 11 23.61 -0.43 12.22
CA VAL A 11 24.76 0.46 12.43
C VAL A 11 24.72 1.59 11.42
N PHE A 12 24.52 2.82 11.92
CA PHE A 12 24.56 4.02 11.11
C PHE A 12 26.01 4.38 10.79
N LEU A 13 26.41 4.16 9.54
CA LEU A 13 27.69 4.63 9.04
C LEU A 13 27.47 6.11 8.69
N HIS A 14 27.94 7.04 9.52
CA HIS A 14 27.86 8.50 9.33
C HIS A 14 28.64 9.03 8.09
N ARG A 15 28.57 8.31 6.98
CA ARG A 15 29.14 8.62 5.68
C ARG A 15 28.00 8.88 4.70
N ILE A 16 28.21 9.84 3.81
CA ILE A 16 27.27 10.13 2.72
C ILE A 16 27.69 9.24 1.55
N ALA A 17 26.84 8.29 1.15
CA ALA A 17 27.02 7.51 -0.06
C ALA A 17 26.34 8.22 -1.24
N SER A 18 26.98 8.20 -2.41
CA SER A 18 26.40 8.76 -3.64
C SER A 18 25.29 7.83 -4.15
N GLY A 19 24.04 8.28 -4.05
CA GLY A 19 22.86 7.51 -4.48
C GLY A 19 21.60 7.90 -3.69
N LYS A 20 20.42 7.56 -4.22
CA LYS A 20 19.18 7.60 -3.43
C LYS A 20 19.19 6.44 -2.44
N SER A 21 18.54 6.63 -1.29
CA SER A 21 18.37 5.55 -0.32
C SER A 21 17.21 4.67 -0.76
N ASP A 22 17.46 3.38 -0.93
CA ASP A 22 16.45 2.41 -1.37
C ASP A 22 15.61 1.84 -0.20
N LYS A 23 15.98 2.15 1.06
CA LYS A 23 15.35 1.58 2.26
C LYS A 23 15.03 2.64 3.31
N SER A 24 13.85 2.51 3.93
CA SER A 24 13.41 3.36 5.03
C SER A 24 13.58 2.62 6.36
N TYR A 25 14.25 3.25 7.33
CA TYR A 25 14.58 2.63 8.63
C TYR A 25 13.75 3.18 9.82
N GLY A 26 12.59 3.80 9.54
CA GLY A 26 11.78 4.49 10.55
C GLY A 26 11.35 3.60 11.72
N VAL A 27 10.88 2.38 11.43
CA VAL A 27 10.45 1.41 12.45
C VAL A 27 11.63 0.95 13.32
N HIS A 28 12.82 0.81 12.72
CA HIS A 28 14.05 0.48 13.44
C HIS A 28 14.48 1.59 14.40
N VAL A 29 14.38 2.86 13.98
CA VAL A 29 14.67 4.02 14.84
C VAL A 29 13.64 4.13 15.97
N ALA A 30 12.35 3.90 15.69
CA ALA A 30 11.30 3.91 16.70
C ALA A 30 11.55 2.83 17.80
N ARG A 31 12.05 1.66 17.40
CA ARG A 31 12.47 0.59 18.34
C ARG A 31 13.65 1.04 19.21
N LEU A 32 14.66 1.68 18.62
CA LEU A 32 15.81 2.23 19.35
C LEU A 32 15.39 3.38 20.30
N ALA A 33 14.36 4.14 19.93
CA ALA A 33 13.79 5.21 20.74
C ALA A 33 12.93 4.71 21.92
N GLY A 34 12.75 3.39 22.08
CA GLY A 34 12.02 2.82 23.21
C GLY A 34 10.50 2.90 23.10
N MET A 35 9.96 3.01 21.89
CA MET A 35 8.51 3.01 21.67
C MET A 35 7.86 1.71 22.15
N PRO A 36 6.58 1.74 22.59
CA PRO A 36 5.88 0.55 23.07
C PRO A 36 5.89 -0.59 22.04
N LYS A 37 6.09 -1.82 22.52
CA LYS A 37 6.17 -3.02 21.65
C LYS A 37 4.93 -3.20 20.77
N SER A 38 3.75 -2.89 21.29
CA SER A 38 2.49 -2.94 20.54
C SER A 38 2.47 -2.00 19.33
N VAL A 39 3.06 -0.80 19.48
CA VAL A 39 3.17 0.19 18.40
C VAL A 39 4.17 -0.26 17.35
N ILE A 40 5.33 -0.78 17.77
CA ILE A 40 6.35 -1.32 16.85
C ILE A 40 5.79 -2.50 16.05
N GLN A 41 5.09 -3.42 16.70
CA GLN A 41 4.48 -4.57 16.03
C GLN A 41 3.44 -4.14 15.01
N ARG A 42 2.55 -3.21 15.38
CA ARG A 42 1.56 -2.68 14.44
C ARG A 42 2.20 -1.96 13.26
N ALA A 43 3.31 -1.25 13.48
CA ALA A 43 4.04 -0.59 12.41
C ALA A 43 4.65 -1.59 11.42
N TRP A 44 5.16 -2.73 11.90
CA TRP A 44 5.62 -3.83 11.04
C TRP A 44 4.50 -4.44 10.21
N GLU A 45 3.34 -4.74 10.82
CA GLU A 45 2.18 -5.25 10.10
C GLU A 45 1.73 -4.33 8.97
N ILE A 46 1.70 -3.01 9.22
CA ILE A 46 1.34 -2.02 8.21
C ILE A 46 2.41 -1.93 7.12
N LEU A 47 3.70 -2.01 7.48
CA LEU A 47 4.79 -2.00 6.52
C LEU A 47 4.70 -3.19 5.56
N ASP A 48 4.47 -4.40 6.06
CA ASP A 48 4.32 -5.60 5.24
C ASP A 48 3.18 -5.44 4.21
N VAL A 49 2.06 -4.86 4.62
CA VAL A 49 0.92 -4.59 3.72
C VAL A 49 1.31 -3.57 2.65
N LEU A 50 2.01 -2.49 3.02
CA LEU A 50 2.41 -1.43 2.09
C LEU A 50 3.52 -1.87 1.12
N GLU A 51 4.43 -2.75 1.54
CA GLU A 51 5.46 -3.31 0.66
C GLU A 51 4.84 -4.27 -0.37
N GLN A 52 3.90 -5.12 0.06
CA GLN A 52 3.14 -5.99 -0.85
C GLN A 52 2.38 -5.21 -1.93
N HIS A 53 1.82 -4.04 -1.58
CA HIS A 53 1.11 -3.19 -2.53
C HIS A 53 2.07 -2.37 -3.42
N ASN A 54 3.25 -2.00 -2.91
CA ASN A 54 4.23 -1.26 -3.70
C ASN A 54 4.91 -2.12 -4.77
N ASP A 55 5.16 -3.40 -4.50
CA ASP A 55 5.77 -4.33 -5.47
C ASP A 55 4.90 -4.52 -6.72
N LEU A 56 3.57 -4.39 -6.59
CA LEU A 56 2.62 -4.44 -7.71
C LEU A 56 2.56 -3.15 -8.53
N SER A 57 3.07 -2.03 -8.00
CA SER A 57 2.99 -0.70 -8.61
C SER A 57 4.31 -0.20 -9.20
N ASN A 58 5.42 -0.89 -8.95
CA ASN A 58 6.77 -0.37 -9.24
C ASN A 58 7.27 -0.69 -10.67
N GLY A 59 6.36 -0.73 -11.63
CA GLY A 59 6.66 -0.74 -13.06
C GLY A 59 6.52 0.65 -13.70
N ASN A 60 7.56 1.48 -13.57
CA ASN A 60 7.83 2.73 -14.31
C ASN A 60 7.50 4.10 -13.66
N LYS A 61 8.58 4.65 -13.10
CA LYS A 61 9.28 5.90 -13.49
C LYS A 61 8.79 7.26 -12.96
N LYS A 62 9.71 7.83 -12.16
CA LYS A 62 10.48 9.08 -12.36
C LYS A 62 9.73 10.42 -12.41
N ASN A 63 10.14 11.27 -11.47
CA ASN A 63 10.42 12.70 -11.61
C ASN A 63 9.55 13.46 -12.63
N THR A 64 8.58 14.22 -12.13
CA THR A 64 8.18 15.46 -12.79
C THR A 64 8.21 16.59 -11.77
N VAL A 65 9.16 17.49 -12.04
CA VAL A 65 9.30 18.83 -11.49
C VAL A 65 7.99 19.58 -11.67
N PHE A 66 7.68 20.43 -10.69
CA PHE A 66 6.69 21.50 -10.74
C PHE A 66 6.36 21.96 -12.16
N ASN A 67 5.11 21.75 -12.59
CA ASN A 67 4.45 22.71 -13.45
C ASN A 67 2.95 22.73 -13.13
N SER A 68 2.54 23.92 -12.72
CA SER A 68 1.16 24.36 -12.59
C SER A 68 0.46 24.24 -13.93
N ASP A 69 -0.35 23.20 -14.13
CA ASP A 69 -1.59 23.38 -14.84
C ASP A 69 -2.59 22.26 -14.58
N LYS A 70 -3.86 22.67 -14.59
CA LYS A 70 -5.02 21.87 -14.25
C LYS A 70 -5.11 20.62 -15.11
N ARG A 71 -5.02 19.46 -14.46
CA ARG A 71 -5.95 18.31 -14.53
C ARG A 71 -5.23 17.10 -13.92
N GLN A 72 -5.36 16.94 -12.60
CA GLN A 72 -5.14 15.64 -11.99
C GLN A 72 -6.21 14.70 -12.57
N ILE A 73 -5.78 13.78 -13.41
CA ILE A 73 -6.57 12.60 -13.75
C ILE A 73 -6.51 11.72 -12.50
N PRO A 74 -7.63 11.28 -11.93
CA PRO A 74 -7.62 10.42 -10.76
C PRO A 74 -6.82 9.15 -11.10
N LEU A 75 -5.73 8.93 -10.36
CA LEU A 75 -4.77 7.84 -10.57
C LEU A 75 -5.35 6.45 -10.20
N PHE A 76 -6.64 6.40 -9.86
CA PHE A 76 -7.40 5.20 -9.47
C PHE A 76 -8.75 5.13 -10.19
N SER A 77 -8.84 5.52 -11.46
CA SER A 77 -10.10 5.45 -12.22
C SER A 77 -10.13 4.36 -13.29
N VAL A 78 -9.40 3.26 -13.12
CA VAL A 78 -9.49 2.10 -14.01
C VAL A 78 -9.72 0.86 -13.17
N GLY A 79 -10.99 0.66 -12.84
CA GLY A 79 -11.47 -0.38 -11.95
C GLY A 79 -12.41 0.30 -10.99
N GLU A 80 -13.71 0.25 -11.28
CA GLU A 80 -14.70 0.49 -10.23
C GLU A 80 -14.27 -0.37 -9.03
N ASN A 81 -13.93 0.24 -7.91
CA ASN A 81 -13.47 -0.52 -6.75
C ASN A 81 -14.60 -1.50 -6.43
N LEU A 82 -14.32 -2.80 -6.45
CA LEU A 82 -15.29 -3.83 -6.08
C LEU A 82 -15.95 -3.50 -4.73
N LEU A 83 -15.20 -2.83 -3.85
CA LEU A 83 -15.66 -2.26 -2.59
C LEU A 83 -16.77 -1.21 -2.73
N ASP A 84 -16.66 -0.29 -3.70
CA ASP A 84 -17.70 0.71 -3.97
C ASP A 84 -18.98 0.05 -4.52
N GLU A 85 -18.83 -1.00 -5.32
CA GLU A 85 -19.97 -1.79 -5.81
C GLU A 85 -20.65 -2.52 -4.64
N ILE A 86 -19.89 -3.17 -3.76
CA ILE A 86 -20.42 -3.84 -2.57
C ILE A 86 -21.14 -2.85 -1.63
N LEU A 87 -20.58 -1.65 -1.43
CA LEU A 87 -21.19 -0.64 -0.56
C LEU A 87 -22.53 -0.10 -1.08
N ARG A 88 -22.74 -0.15 -2.39
CA ARG A 88 -23.95 0.34 -3.05
C ARG A 88 -25.06 -0.71 -3.17
N ILE A 89 -24.76 -1.97 -2.91
CA ILE A 89 -25.74 -3.04 -3.02
C ILE A 89 -26.75 -2.93 -1.88
N ASP A 90 -28.01 -2.73 -2.23
CA ASP A 90 -29.11 -2.74 -1.29
C ASP A 90 -29.69 -4.15 -1.15
N ILE A 91 -29.37 -4.78 -0.01
CA ILE A 91 -29.81 -6.14 0.32
C ILE A 91 -31.30 -6.16 0.71
N THR A 92 -31.85 -5.02 1.15
CA THR A 92 -33.20 -4.95 1.70
C THR A 92 -34.29 -4.93 0.62
N ASP A 93 -33.99 -4.35 -0.53
CA ASP A 93 -34.92 -4.22 -1.66
C ASP A 93 -34.72 -5.26 -2.77
N MET A 94 -33.76 -6.19 -2.62
CA MET A 94 -33.51 -7.23 -3.61
C MET A 94 -34.30 -8.52 -3.32
N THR A 95 -34.74 -9.18 -4.39
CA THR A 95 -35.29 -10.53 -4.29
C THR A 95 -34.17 -11.55 -4.02
N PRO A 96 -34.47 -12.69 -3.37
CA PRO A 96 -33.46 -13.73 -3.13
C PRO A 96 -32.74 -14.19 -4.41
N LEU A 97 -33.45 -14.25 -5.54
CA LEU A 97 -32.87 -14.61 -6.83
C LEU A 97 -31.88 -13.55 -7.33
N GLN A 98 -32.23 -12.27 -7.20
CA GLN A 98 -31.33 -11.15 -7.55
C GLN A 98 -30.08 -11.15 -6.67
N ALA A 99 -30.22 -11.44 -5.38
CA ALA A 99 -29.09 -11.55 -4.45
C ALA A 99 -28.08 -12.59 -4.92
N ILE A 100 -28.55 -13.80 -5.25
CA ILE A 100 -27.70 -14.90 -5.71
C ILE A 100 -26.99 -14.53 -7.03
N ASN A 101 -27.71 -13.96 -7.99
CA ASN A 101 -27.12 -13.51 -9.25
C ASN A 101 -26.06 -12.43 -9.02
N LYS A 102 -26.32 -11.46 -8.13
CA LYS A 102 -25.39 -10.38 -7.84
C LYS A 102 -24.12 -10.88 -7.13
N LEU A 103 -24.26 -11.85 -6.22
CA LEU A 103 -23.12 -12.50 -5.56
C LEU A 103 -22.24 -13.27 -6.57
N TYR A 104 -22.86 -13.95 -7.53
CA TYR A 104 -22.13 -14.65 -8.59
C TYR A 104 -21.32 -13.67 -9.46
N GLU A 105 -21.93 -12.55 -9.87
CA GLU A 105 -21.23 -11.49 -10.62
C GLU A 105 -20.02 -10.93 -9.87
N LEU A 106 -20.17 -10.65 -8.57
CA LEU A 106 -19.09 -10.14 -7.73
C LEU A 106 -17.95 -11.15 -7.59
N GLN A 107 -18.28 -12.44 -7.45
CA GLN A 107 -17.29 -13.51 -7.35
C GLN A 107 -16.47 -13.63 -8.63
N GLU A 108 -17.12 -13.59 -9.79
CA GLU A 108 -16.45 -13.61 -11.10
C GLU A 108 -15.54 -12.39 -11.29
N LYS A 109 -16.03 -11.19 -10.95
CA LYS A 109 -15.23 -9.96 -11.00
C LYS A 109 -13.99 -10.03 -10.11
N ALA A 110 -14.14 -10.55 -8.88
CA ALA A 110 -13.02 -10.71 -7.95
C ALA A 110 -11.96 -11.70 -8.45
N ARG A 111 -12.38 -12.82 -9.06
CA ARG A 111 -11.47 -13.81 -9.63
C ARG A 111 -10.70 -13.30 -10.83
N ASN A 112 -11.33 -12.49 -11.68
CA ASN A 112 -10.69 -11.93 -12.88
C ASN A 112 -9.75 -10.75 -12.57
N GLN A 113 -9.78 -10.21 -11.35
CA GLN A 113 -8.88 -9.15 -10.88
C GLN A 113 -7.67 -9.68 -10.07
N SER A 114 -7.61 -10.99 -9.77
CA SER A 114 -6.44 -11.67 -9.15
C SER A 114 -5.52 -12.28 -10.20
#